data_AF-A0A3D3NR55-F1
#
_entry.id   AF-A0A3D3NR55-F1
#
_cell.length_a   1.000
_cell.length_b   1.000
_cell.length_c   1.000
_cell.angle_alpha   90.00
_cell.angle_beta   90.00
_cell.angle_gamma   90.00
#
_symmetry.space_group_name_H-M   'P 1'
#
loop_
_entity.id
_entity.type
_entity.pdbx_description
1 polymer ?
#
loop_
_entity_poly.entity_id
_entity_poly.type
_entity_poly.pdbx_seq_one_letter_code
_entity_poly.pdbx_strand_id
1 'polypeptide(L)'
;MRVQSPQLWPRERMTPIVDLLRRRPLPRSKAGEPIGELFDAIRGDIPHAGSHFDYACPLTEVVNVGVLAIRAGKSIEWDAPGMRVKDAPEFDAWIKEPVRDGWSYGEDLWQA
;
A
#
# COMPACT_ATOMS: atom_id res chain seq x y z
N MET A 1 7.55 -9.11 12.16
CA MET A 1 8.75 -9.95 12.42
C MET A 1 9.91 -9.35 11.63
N ARG A 2 10.85 -8.61 12.27
CA ARG A 2 12.02 -8.07 11.55
C ARG A 2 13.03 -9.21 11.38
N VAL A 3 13.33 -9.60 10.15
CA VAL A 3 14.41 -10.54 9.87
C VAL A 3 15.72 -9.82 10.20
N GLN A 4 16.36 -10.18 11.32
CA GLN A 4 17.55 -9.47 11.80
C GLN A 4 18.85 -9.97 11.16
N SER A 5 18.85 -11.20 10.64
CA SER A 5 20.05 -11.83 10.08
C SER A 5 19.70 -12.79 8.93
N PRO A 6 19.29 -12.28 7.75
CA PRO A 6 19.08 -13.13 6.59
C PRO A 6 20.41 -13.80 6.20
N GLN A 7 20.38 -15.11 5.97
CA GLN A 7 21.56 -15.91 5.60
C GLN A 7 21.36 -16.51 4.21
N LEU A 8 22.37 -16.36 3.34
CA LEU A 8 22.41 -17.02 2.04
C LEU A 8 23.20 -18.32 2.16
N TRP A 9 22.67 -19.40 1.58
CA TRP A 9 23.35 -20.70 1.49
C TRP A 9 23.67 -21.05 0.03
N PRO A 10 24.81 -21.70 -0.27
CA PRO A 10 25.93 -22.03 0.64
C PRO A 10 26.62 -20.80 1.25
N ARG A 11 27.22 -20.94 2.45
CA ARG A 11 27.74 -19.81 3.28
C ARG A 11 28.76 -18.95 2.55
N GLU A 12 29.51 -19.55 1.64
CA GLU A 12 30.56 -18.91 0.84
C GLU A 12 30.00 -17.76 0.00
N ARG A 13 28.73 -17.84 -0.40
CA ARG A 13 28.03 -16.77 -1.14
C ARG A 13 27.60 -15.60 -0.25
N MET A 14 27.48 -15.79 1.07
CA MET A 14 27.09 -14.72 1.99
C MET A 14 28.23 -13.74 2.26
N THR A 15 29.48 -14.23 2.31
CA THR A 15 30.67 -13.43 2.64
C THR A 15 30.79 -12.12 1.83
N PRO A 16 30.73 -12.12 0.47
CA PRO A 16 30.82 -10.88 -0.30
C PRO A 16 29.59 -9.96 -0.12
N ILE A 17 28.44 -10.50 0.29
CA ILE A 17 27.20 -9.76 0.44
C ILE A 17 27.16 -8.99 1.77
N VAL A 18 27.83 -9.48 2.82
CA VAL A 18 27.87 -8.80 4.14
C VAL A 18 28.39 -7.36 4.01
N ASP A 19 29.47 -7.17 3.26
CA ASP A 19 30.07 -5.85 3.07
C ASP A 19 29.17 -4.93 2.23
N LEU A 20 28.45 -5.49 1.26
CA LEU A 20 27.46 -4.75 0.47
C LEU A 20 26.29 -4.26 1.34
N LEU A 21 25.74 -5.13 2.19
CA LEU A 21 24.60 -4.82 3.07
C LEU A 21 24.94 -3.74 4.11
N ARG A 22 26.21 -3.61 4.50
CA ARG A 22 26.68 -2.57 5.45
C ARG A 22 26.66 -1.16 4.87
N ARG A 23 26.73 -1.00 3.55
CA ARG A 23 26.92 0.32 2.90
C ARG A 23 25.77 1.32 3.10
N ARG A 24 24.57 0.85 3.47
CA ARG A 24 23.36 1.66 3.74
C ARG A 24 23.26 2.95 2.88
N PRO A 25 23.28 2.84 1.53
CA PRO A 25 23.44 3.99 0.65
C PRO A 25 22.19 4.90 0.60
N LEU A 26 21.03 4.38 1.03
CA LEU A 26 19.77 5.12 1.00
C LEU A 26 19.59 5.94 2.29
N PRO A 27 19.12 7.19 2.17
CA PRO A 27 18.76 7.99 3.33
C PRO A 27 17.71 7.26 4.16
N ARG A 28 17.87 7.30 5.48
CA ARG A 28 16.90 6.76 6.42
C ARG A 28 16.00 7.88 6.93
N SER A 29 14.82 7.49 7.38
CA SER A 29 14.00 8.33 8.25
C SER A 29 14.86 8.99 9.32
N LYS A 30 14.74 10.31 9.49
CA LYS A 30 15.41 11.03 10.57
C LYS A 30 14.86 10.62 11.94
N ALA A 31 13.55 10.47 12.03
CA ALA A 31 12.87 9.99 13.23
C ALA A 31 13.23 8.54 13.54
N GLY A 32 13.33 7.68 12.52
CA GLY A 32 13.65 6.25 12.68
C GLY A 32 12.42 5.36 12.89
N GLU A 33 11.24 5.96 13.08
CA GLU A 33 9.95 5.29 13.18
C GLU A 33 8.80 6.12 12.58
N PRO A 34 7.70 5.46 12.15
CA PRO A 34 6.59 6.14 11.47
C PRO A 34 5.88 7.21 12.32
N ILE A 35 5.81 7.01 13.64
CA ILE A 35 5.13 7.96 14.54
C ILE A 35 5.93 9.26 14.65
N GLY A 36 7.26 9.19 14.77
CA GLY A 36 8.10 10.37 14.78
C GLY A 36 8.05 11.12 13.45
N GLU A 37 8.08 10.41 12.30
CA GLU A 37 7.90 11.04 10.99
C GLU A 37 6.57 11.78 10.86
N LEU A 38 5.49 11.22 11.39
CA LEU A 38 4.19 11.89 11.38
C LEU A 38 4.25 13.21 12.14
N PHE A 39 4.86 13.24 13.33
CA PHE A 39 5.00 14.48 14.09
C PHE A 39 5.93 15.49 13.41
N ASP A 40 7.05 15.05 12.84
CA ASP A 40 7.97 15.92 12.10
C ASP A 40 7.29 16.53 10.87
N ALA A 41 6.44 15.76 10.16
CA ALA A 41 5.64 16.26 9.05
C ALA A 41 4.60 17.29 9.51
N ILE A 42 3.91 17.05 10.63
CA ILE A 42 2.93 18.00 11.21
C ILE A 42 3.62 19.31 11.62
N ARG A 43 4.85 19.24 12.15
CA ARG A 43 5.64 20.43 12.52
C ARG A 43 6.21 21.18 11.31
N GLY A 44 6.28 20.54 10.14
CA GLY A 44 6.89 21.08 8.93
C GLY A 44 8.41 20.86 8.84
N ASP A 45 8.99 20.00 9.68
CA ASP A 45 10.41 19.65 9.68
C ASP A 45 10.80 18.76 8.48
N ILE A 46 9.81 18.02 7.96
CA ILE A 46 9.88 17.23 6.72
C ILE A 46 8.61 17.49 5.89
N PRO A 47 8.66 17.36 4.55
CA PRO A 47 7.51 17.66 3.70
C PRO A 47 6.34 16.67 3.87
N HIS A 48 6.64 15.39 4.13
CA HIS A 48 5.65 14.35 4.36
C HIS A 48 6.30 13.12 5.02
N ALA A 49 5.49 12.30 5.69
CA ALA A 49 5.91 10.99 6.17
C ALA A 49 6.15 10.02 5.00
N GLY A 50 7.01 9.01 5.18
CA GLY A 50 7.36 8.07 4.11
C GLY A 50 6.18 7.24 3.58
N SER A 51 5.06 7.17 4.32
CA SER A 51 3.82 6.48 3.92
C SER A 51 2.64 7.46 3.86
N HIS A 52 2.81 8.57 3.14
CA HIS A 52 1.76 9.57 2.92
C HIS A 52 0.58 9.02 2.07
N PHE A 53 -0.54 9.75 2.05
CA PHE A 53 -1.77 9.31 1.40
C PHE A 53 -1.65 9.15 -0.13
N ASP A 54 -0.90 10.00 -0.82
CA ASP A 54 -0.71 9.83 -2.28
C ASP A 54 0.00 8.51 -2.64
N TYR A 55 0.73 7.90 -1.70
CA TYR A 55 1.29 6.57 -1.85
C TYR A 55 0.36 5.48 -1.27
N ALA A 56 -0.16 5.70 -0.07
CA ALA A 56 -0.94 4.71 0.65
C ALA A 56 -2.29 4.40 -0.02
N CYS A 57 -2.98 5.41 -0.56
CA CYS A 57 -4.29 5.23 -1.17
C CYS A 57 -4.23 4.34 -2.44
N PRO A 58 -3.36 4.61 -3.45
CA PRO A 58 -3.21 3.70 -4.59
C PRO A 58 -2.74 2.30 -4.20
N LEU A 59 -1.88 2.17 -3.18
CA LEU A 59 -1.46 0.87 -2.69
C LEU A 59 -2.64 0.07 -2.11
N THR A 60 -3.49 0.72 -1.31
CA THR A 60 -4.71 0.11 -0.77
C THR A 60 -5.65 -0.34 -1.88
N GLU A 61 -5.83 0.48 -2.92
CA GLU A 61 -6.63 0.11 -4.09
C GLU A 61 -6.09 -1.17 -4.75
N VAL A 62 -4.80 -1.23 -5.07
CA VAL A 62 -4.15 -2.41 -5.68
C VAL A 62 -4.33 -3.67 -4.82
N VAL A 63 -4.14 -3.55 -3.51
CA VAL A 63 -4.32 -4.67 -2.57
C VAL A 63 -5.77 -5.17 -2.60
N ASN A 64 -6.75 -4.27 -2.55
CA ASN A 64 -8.16 -4.63 -2.54
C ASN A 64 -8.61 -5.25 -3.88
N VAL A 65 -8.15 -4.72 -5.02
CA VAL A 65 -8.39 -5.31 -6.34
C VAL A 65 -7.80 -6.73 -6.41
N GLY A 66 -6.62 -6.96 -5.84
CA GLY A 66 -6.04 -8.29 -5.72
C GLY A 66 -6.90 -9.26 -4.90
N VAL A 67 -7.42 -8.81 -3.76
CA VAL A 67 -8.36 -9.59 -2.93
C VAL A 67 -9.65 -9.89 -3.68
N LEU A 68 -10.18 -8.90 -4.43
CA LEU A 68 -11.37 -9.06 -5.27
C LEU A 68 -11.16 -10.15 -6.31
N ALA A 69 -10.02 -10.14 -7.01
CA ALA A 69 -9.66 -11.16 -8.02
C ALA A 69 -9.56 -12.57 -7.41
N ILE A 70 -8.90 -12.69 -6.25
CA ILE A 70 -8.79 -13.97 -5.52
C ILE A 70 -10.18 -14.48 -5.15
N ARG A 71 -11.05 -13.61 -4.62
CA ARG A 71 -12.41 -13.95 -4.23
C ARG A 71 -13.28 -14.33 -5.43
N ALA A 72 -13.10 -13.66 -6.57
CA ALA A 72 -13.81 -13.94 -7.81
C ALA A 72 -13.37 -15.27 -8.44
N GLY A 73 -12.16 -15.75 -8.15
CA GLY A 73 -11.60 -16.97 -8.74
C GLY A 73 -11.31 -16.86 -10.24
N LYS A 74 -11.32 -15.64 -10.80
CA LYS A 74 -11.01 -15.33 -12.21
C LYS A 74 -10.18 -14.06 -12.30
N SER A 75 -9.47 -13.89 -13.41
CA SER A 75 -8.85 -12.59 -13.74
C SER A 75 -9.93 -11.53 -13.93
N ILE A 76 -9.63 -10.31 -13.48
CA ILE A 76 -10.51 -9.15 -13.59
C ILE A 76 -9.76 -8.00 -14.26
N GLU A 77 -10.49 -7.22 -15.05
CA GLU A 77 -9.98 -5.98 -15.64
C GLU A 77 -10.54 -4.79 -14.84
N TRP A 78 -9.66 -3.98 -14.27
CA TRP A 78 -10.04 -2.90 -13.36
C TRP A 78 -10.12 -1.55 -14.09
N ASP A 79 -11.23 -0.82 -13.91
CA ASP A 79 -11.42 0.57 -14.31
C ASP A 79 -11.19 1.46 -13.10
N ALA A 80 -9.94 1.92 -12.91
CA ALA A 80 -9.56 2.73 -11.74
C ALA A 80 -10.30 4.08 -11.68
N PRO A 81 -10.42 4.87 -12.77
CA PRO A 81 -11.22 6.10 -12.75
C PRO A 81 -12.70 5.87 -12.38
N GLY A 82 -13.29 4.76 -12.83
CA GLY A 82 -14.67 4.40 -12.54
C GLY A 82 -14.88 3.57 -11.26
N MET A 83 -13.79 3.19 -10.57
CA MET A 83 -13.78 2.32 -9.38
C MET A 83 -14.63 1.04 -9.54
N ARG A 84 -14.48 0.33 -10.67
CA ARG A 84 -15.30 -0.85 -11.02
C ARG A 84 -14.55 -1.90 -11.82
N VAL A 85 -15.09 -3.12 -11.86
CA VAL A 85 -14.60 -4.16 -12.78
C VAL A 85 -15.27 -3.96 -14.14
N LYS A 86 -14.47 -3.96 -15.21
CA LYS A 86 -14.98 -3.81 -16.58
C LYS A 86 -15.87 -4.99 -16.95
N ASP A 87 -17.02 -4.68 -17.57
CA ASP A 87 -17.99 -5.66 -18.10
C ASP A 87 -18.46 -6.72 -17.08
N ALA A 88 -18.38 -6.43 -15.77
CA ALA A 88 -18.71 -7.38 -14.71
C ALA A 88 -19.47 -6.72 -13.53
N PRO A 89 -20.72 -6.27 -13.75
CA PRO A 89 -21.53 -5.58 -12.74
C PRO A 89 -21.88 -6.48 -11.53
N GLU A 90 -21.68 -7.80 -11.63
CA GLU A 90 -21.86 -8.71 -10.48
C GLU A 90 -20.94 -8.39 -9.30
N PHE A 91 -19.84 -7.66 -9.53
CA PHE A 91 -18.87 -7.26 -8.50
C PHE A 91 -19.15 -5.89 -7.87
N ASP A 92 -20.06 -5.09 -8.42
CA ASP A 92 -20.34 -3.74 -7.93
C ASP A 92 -20.76 -3.75 -6.46
N ALA A 93 -21.58 -4.74 -6.07
CA ALA A 93 -22.01 -4.93 -4.68
C ALA A 93 -20.89 -5.37 -3.73
N TRP A 94 -19.74 -5.85 -4.23
CA TRP A 94 -18.57 -6.17 -3.40
C TRP A 94 -17.67 -4.94 -3.21
N ILE A 95 -17.65 -4.05 -4.20
CA ILE A 95 -16.86 -2.80 -4.15
C ILE A 95 -17.59 -1.76 -3.32
N LYS A 96 -18.90 -1.63 -3.54
CA LYS A 96 -19.80 -0.74 -2.83
C LYS A 96 -20.95 -1.55 -2.24
N GLU A 97 -20.72 -2.08 -1.05
CA GLU A 97 -21.74 -2.86 -0.34
C GLU A 97 -23.01 -2.02 -0.11
N PRO A 98 -24.22 -2.60 -0.25
CA PRO A 98 -25.45 -1.92 0.11
C PRO A 98 -25.41 -1.49 1.57
N VAL A 99 -25.46 -0.18 1.80
CA VAL A 99 -25.42 0.39 3.14
C VAL A 99 -26.85 0.72 3.59
N ARG A 100 -27.13 0.59 4.88
CA ARG A 100 -28.40 0.99 5.47
C ARG A 100 -28.67 2.49 5.23
N ASP A 101 -29.94 2.83 5.01
CA ASP A 101 -30.42 4.20 4.91
C ASP A 101 -29.89 5.08 6.06
N GLY A 102 -29.37 6.25 5.68
CA GLY A 102 -28.73 7.22 6.58
C GLY A 102 -27.25 6.96 6.88
N TRP A 103 -26.66 5.88 6.36
CA TRP A 103 -25.24 5.55 6.48
C TRP A 103 -24.50 5.52 5.15
N SER A 104 -25.19 5.83 4.05
CA SER A 104 -24.57 6.02 2.74
C SER A 104 -23.52 7.13 2.80
N TYR A 105 -22.34 6.85 2.27
CA TYR A 105 -21.23 7.79 2.14
C TYR A 105 -20.61 7.63 0.76
N GLY A 106 -19.87 8.62 0.28
CA GLY A 106 -19.00 8.42 -0.88
C GLY A 106 -19.66 8.41 -2.26
N GLU A 107 -20.95 8.70 -2.35
CA GLU A 107 -21.67 8.80 -3.64
C GLU A 107 -21.17 9.98 -4.49
N ASP A 108 -20.72 11.06 -3.85
CA ASP A 108 -20.27 12.29 -4.52
C ASP A 108 -18.75 12.51 -4.46
N LEU A 109 -17.97 11.56 -3.95
CA LEU A 109 -16.52 11.77 -3.72
C LEU A 109 -15.68 11.83 -5.00
N TRP A 110 -16.23 11.37 -6.12
CA TRP A 110 -15.51 11.18 -7.38
C TRP A 110 -15.92 12.18 -8.48
N GLN A 111 -16.71 13.22 -8.13
CA GLN A 111 -17.13 14.28 -9.07
C GLN A 111 -16.18 15.50 -9.12
N ALA A 112 -14.93 15.36 -8.65
CA ALA A 112 -13.94 16.44 -8.64
C ALA A 112 -13.06 16.43 -9.89
#